data_AF-A0A7I6GVR5-F1
#
_entry.id   AF-A0A7I6GVR5-F1
#
_cell.length_a   1.000
_cell.length_b   1.000
_cell.length_c   1.000
_cell.angle_alpha   90.00
_cell.angle_beta   90.00
_cell.angle_gamma   90.00
#
_symmetry.space_group_name_H-M   'P 1'
#
loop_
_entity.id
_entity.type
_entity.pdbx_description
1 polymer ?
#
loop_
_entity_poly.entity_id
_entity_poly.type
_entity_poly.pdbx_seq_one_letter_code
_entity_poly.pdbx_strand_id
1 'polypeptide(L)'
;MSSPKILTIIVLLAILAQGCKEPSIIEKQFNYTIVFSDATEYFFQIQKTPFIKNKILFINDKSLEIIKDKLKTIKKILLTHKSNNEILNNEILKEKIFNLSKIKFSLKKSIDFLLNGKSIDFQKTLLFRDKSLNNEDLEYLEKKGKEKNVNITLINEKNISYIKTFITPQIKTIILFSFRDNNIILKKISNSPFFKNIQFVLIGNTRKDLKIIKLKYVITLKESDLMEIVKDIETDFQYEFNIYKQ
;
A
#
# COMPACT_ATOMS: atom_id res chain seq x y z
N MET A 1 -39.15 -52.25 0.52
CA MET A 1 -38.35 -51.84 -0.66
C MET A 1 -38.51 -50.34 -0.83
N SER A 2 -37.48 -49.55 -0.55
CA SER A 2 -37.50 -48.10 -0.76
C SER A 2 -37.63 -47.81 -2.25
N SER A 3 -38.63 -47.02 -2.63
CA SER A 3 -38.88 -46.74 -4.05
C SER A 3 -37.69 -45.98 -4.67
N PRO A 4 -37.33 -46.23 -5.94
CA PRO A 4 -36.19 -45.59 -6.60
C PRO A 4 -36.24 -44.07 -6.51
N LYS A 5 -37.45 -43.50 -6.55
CA LYS A 5 -37.71 -42.05 -6.47
C LYS A 5 -37.28 -41.44 -5.13
N ILE A 6 -37.47 -42.15 -4.02
CA ILE A 6 -37.05 -41.66 -2.69
C ILE A 6 -35.52 -41.66 -2.58
N LEU A 7 -34.86 -42.67 -3.14
CA LEU A 7 -33.39 -42.74 -3.15
C LEU A 7 -32.79 -41.58 -3.97
N THR A 8 -33.38 -41.27 -5.13
CA THR A 8 -32.93 -40.15 -5.98
C THR A 8 -33.09 -38.80 -5.28
N ILE A 9 -34.20 -38.59 -4.55
CA ILE A 9 -34.44 -37.34 -3.80
C ILE A 9 -33.43 -37.18 -2.66
N ILE A 10 -33.10 -38.26 -1.94
CA ILE A 10 -32.11 -38.23 -0.86
C ILE A 10 -30.71 -37.94 -1.42
N VAL A 11 -30.33 -38.53 -2.55
CA VAL A 11 -29.04 -38.25 -3.21
C VAL A 11 -28.97 -36.80 -3.70
N LEU A 12 -30.06 -36.27 -4.30
CA LEU A 12 -30.11 -34.88 -4.76
C LEU A 12 -30.01 -33.89 -3.58
N LEU A 13 -30.71 -34.17 -2.47
CA LEU A 13 -30.63 -33.39 -1.23
C LEU A 13 -29.25 -33.49 -0.57
N ALA A 14 -28.58 -34.65 -0.62
CA ALA A 14 -27.22 -34.82 -0.11
C ALA A 14 -26.20 -34.04 -0.94
N ILE A 15 -26.34 -33.99 -2.26
CA ILE A 15 -25.49 -33.19 -3.16
C ILE A 15 -25.76 -31.69 -2.97
N LEU A 16 -27.01 -31.28 -2.75
CA LEU A 16 -27.36 -29.89 -2.43
C LEU A 16 -26.91 -29.46 -1.02
N ALA A 17 -26.89 -30.38 -0.05
CA ALA A 17 -26.38 -30.15 1.30
C ALA A 17 -24.84 -30.17 1.38
N GLN A 18 -24.18 -30.84 0.45
CA GLN A 18 -22.78 -30.59 0.10
C GLN A 18 -22.69 -29.27 -0.69
N GLY A 19 -23.19 -28.18 -0.12
CA GLY A 19 -22.89 -26.85 -0.62
C GLY A 19 -21.38 -26.77 -0.80
N CYS A 20 -20.92 -26.36 -1.99
CA CYS A 20 -19.52 -26.05 -2.24
C CYS A 20 -19.07 -25.05 -1.17
N LYS A 21 -18.52 -25.56 -0.05
CA LYS A 21 -17.82 -24.73 0.90
C LYS A 21 -16.65 -24.20 0.10
N GLU A 22 -16.60 -22.88 -0.09
CA GLU A 22 -15.40 -22.27 -0.62
C GLU A 22 -14.23 -22.81 0.20
N PRO A 23 -13.18 -23.35 -0.45
CA PRO A 23 -12.08 -23.97 0.27
C PRO A 23 -11.55 -22.95 1.26
N SER A 24 -11.46 -23.37 2.52
CA SER A 24 -11.00 -22.50 3.59
C SER A 24 -9.63 -21.93 3.20
N ILE A 25 -9.28 -20.72 3.66
CA ILE A 25 -7.97 -20.15 3.33
C ILE A 25 -6.80 -21.04 3.79
N ILE A 26 -7.09 -21.90 4.78
CA ILE A 26 -6.24 -22.95 5.34
C ILE A 26 -6.10 -24.16 4.41
N GLU A 27 -6.90 -24.31 3.36
CA GLU A 27 -6.72 -25.37 2.35
C GLU A 27 -5.92 -24.90 1.13
N LYS A 28 -5.89 -23.59 0.88
CA LYS A 28 -5.20 -23.00 -0.27
C LYS A 28 -3.68 -22.97 -0.08
N GLN A 29 -2.91 -23.22 -1.15
CA GLN A 29 -1.45 -23.19 -1.11
C GLN A 29 -0.91 -21.76 -1.33
N PHE A 30 0.06 -21.36 -0.51
CA PHE A 30 0.79 -20.09 -0.63
C PHE A 30 2.19 -20.25 -0.04
N ASN A 31 3.18 -19.60 -0.66
CA ASN A 31 4.58 -19.65 -0.22
C ASN A 31 5.05 -18.35 0.43
N TYR A 32 4.26 -17.28 0.31
CA TYR A 32 4.57 -15.95 0.78
C TYR A 32 3.39 -15.39 1.54
N THR A 33 3.65 -14.53 2.52
CA THR A 33 2.61 -13.87 3.30
C THR A 33 2.96 -12.40 3.48
N ILE A 34 1.97 -11.52 3.29
CA ILE A 34 2.04 -10.11 3.63
C ILE A 34 1.11 -9.87 4.80
N VAL A 35 1.68 -9.36 5.88
CA VAL A 35 0.99 -9.11 7.13
C VAL A 35 0.77 -7.61 7.30
N PHE A 36 -0.48 -7.26 7.52
CA PHE A 36 -0.96 -5.89 7.69
C PHE A 36 -1.37 -5.62 9.14
N SER A 37 -1.32 -4.36 9.54
CA SER A 37 -2.08 -3.84 10.68
C SER A 37 -3.34 -3.19 10.14
N ASP A 38 -4.35 -2.91 10.98
CA ASP A 38 -5.53 -2.16 10.55
C ASP A 38 -5.16 -0.85 9.83
N ALA A 39 -4.12 -0.16 10.34
CA ALA A 39 -3.64 1.07 9.75
C ALA A 39 -3.06 0.85 8.35
N THR A 40 -2.30 -0.23 8.15
CA THR A 40 -1.71 -0.53 6.85
C THR A 40 -2.72 -1.16 5.87
N GLU A 41 -3.71 -1.93 6.33
CA GLU A 41 -4.82 -2.39 5.48
C GLU A 41 -5.62 -1.22 4.92
N TYR A 42 -6.01 -0.28 5.81
CA TYR A 42 -6.67 0.95 5.41
C TYR A 42 -5.82 1.76 4.42
N PHE A 43 -4.52 1.88 4.71
CA PHE A 43 -3.56 2.58 3.87
C PHE A 43 -3.44 1.96 2.47
N PHE A 44 -3.41 0.63 2.35
CA PHE A 44 -3.34 -0.07 1.06
C PHE A 44 -4.72 -0.28 0.41
N GLN A 45 -5.78 0.30 0.98
CA GLN A 45 -7.17 0.15 0.54
C GLN A 45 -7.61 -1.32 0.42
N ILE A 46 -7.06 -2.18 1.28
CA ILE A 46 -7.42 -3.60 1.31
C ILE A 46 -8.77 -3.72 2.00
N GLN A 47 -9.79 -4.11 1.22
CA GLN A 47 -11.17 -4.11 1.71
C GLN A 47 -11.52 -5.35 2.55
N LYS A 48 -10.85 -6.48 2.32
CA LYS A 48 -11.09 -7.75 3.01
C LYS A 48 -9.81 -8.56 3.13
N THR A 49 -9.48 -9.03 4.32
CA THR A 49 -8.49 -10.08 4.59
C THR A 49 -9.11 -11.15 5.50
N PRO A 50 -8.62 -12.41 5.47
CA PRO A 50 -7.55 -12.92 4.62
C PRO A 50 -7.99 -13.23 3.19
N PHE A 51 -7.09 -13.06 2.21
CA PHE A 51 -7.28 -13.52 0.83
C PHE A 51 -5.95 -13.93 0.19
N ILE A 52 -6.02 -14.73 -0.88
CA ILE A 52 -4.83 -15.16 -1.63
C ILE A 52 -4.89 -14.60 -3.05
N LYS A 53 -3.78 -14.03 -3.50
CA LYS A 53 -3.59 -13.56 -4.87
C LYS A 53 -2.19 -13.92 -5.32
N ASN A 54 -2.04 -14.48 -6.53
CA ASN A 54 -0.77 -14.96 -7.08
C ASN A 54 0.10 -15.75 -6.08
N LYS A 55 -0.49 -16.72 -5.36
CA LYS A 55 0.19 -17.57 -4.35
C LYS A 55 0.77 -16.82 -3.14
N ILE A 56 0.36 -15.57 -2.92
CA ILE A 56 0.71 -14.76 -1.76
C ILE A 56 -0.54 -14.59 -0.91
N LEU A 57 -0.41 -14.85 0.40
CA LEU A 57 -1.46 -14.62 1.37
C LEU A 57 -1.40 -13.18 1.87
N PHE A 58 -2.54 -12.50 1.87
CA PHE A 58 -2.75 -11.17 2.43
C PHE A 58 -3.57 -11.33 3.69
N ILE A 59 -3.05 -10.88 4.84
CA ILE A 59 -3.70 -11.11 6.13
C ILE A 59 -3.45 -9.97 7.13
N ASN A 60 -4.47 -9.63 7.92
CA ASN A 60 -4.29 -8.77 9.10
C ASN A 60 -3.54 -9.53 10.20
N ASP A 61 -2.66 -8.84 10.92
CA ASP A 61 -1.91 -9.36 12.05
C ASP A 61 -2.83 -9.97 13.13
N LYS A 62 -4.01 -9.38 13.33
CA LYS A 62 -5.05 -9.89 14.25
C LYS A 62 -5.60 -11.26 13.87
N SER A 63 -5.47 -11.65 12.60
CA SER A 63 -6.05 -12.86 12.03
C SER A 63 -5.02 -13.98 11.85
N LEU A 64 -3.78 -13.80 12.29
CA LEU A 64 -2.70 -14.78 12.08
C LEU A 64 -2.96 -16.14 12.74
N GLU A 65 -3.76 -16.20 13.81
CA GLU A 65 -4.07 -17.48 14.48
C GLU A 65 -4.72 -18.48 13.51
N ILE A 66 -5.50 -18.00 12.52
CA ILE A 66 -6.17 -18.82 11.49
C ILE A 66 -5.15 -19.62 10.65
N ILE A 67 -3.92 -19.11 10.51
CA ILE A 67 -2.89 -19.67 9.63
C ILE A 67 -1.60 -20.06 10.35
N LYS A 68 -1.60 -20.05 11.69
CA LYS A 68 -0.40 -20.17 12.52
C LYS A 68 0.48 -21.37 12.15
N ASP A 69 -0.13 -22.51 11.88
CA ASP A 69 0.60 -23.72 11.50
C ASP A 69 1.23 -23.61 10.11
N LYS A 70 0.55 -22.94 9.17
CA LYS A 70 1.07 -22.70 7.82
C LYS A 70 2.19 -21.68 7.77
N LEU A 71 2.23 -20.73 8.71
CA LEU A 71 3.35 -19.77 8.79
C LEU A 71 4.70 -20.46 8.98
N LYS A 72 4.72 -21.67 9.56
CA LYS A 72 5.95 -22.45 9.71
C LYS A 72 6.48 -22.96 8.36
N THR A 73 5.63 -23.20 7.38
CA THR A 73 5.99 -23.80 6.08
C THR A 73 6.19 -22.79 4.95
N ILE A 74 5.78 -21.54 5.12
CA ILE A 74 6.01 -20.50 4.11
C ILE A 74 7.48 -20.14 3.99
N LYS A 75 7.86 -19.59 2.83
CA LYS A 75 9.23 -19.17 2.51
C LYS A 75 9.57 -17.83 3.15
N LYS A 76 8.70 -16.81 3.02
CA LYS A 76 8.95 -15.46 3.54
C LYS A 76 7.68 -14.73 4.00
N ILE A 77 7.86 -13.82 4.96
CA ILE A 77 6.82 -12.97 5.55
C ILE A 77 7.21 -11.50 5.39
N LEU A 78 6.41 -10.72 4.66
CA LEU A 78 6.51 -9.27 4.60
C LEU A 78 5.67 -8.66 5.72
N LEU A 79 6.33 -7.98 6.67
CA LEU A 79 5.64 -7.13 7.64
C LEU A 79 5.53 -5.69 7.13
N THR A 80 4.31 -5.20 6.96
CA THR A 80 4.07 -3.79 6.57
C THR A 80 4.25 -2.79 7.71
N HIS A 81 4.41 -3.29 8.94
CA HIS A 81 4.55 -2.51 10.17
C HIS A 81 5.40 -3.29 11.19
N LYS A 82 5.85 -2.62 12.26
CA LYS A 82 6.46 -3.33 13.39
C LYS A 82 5.36 -4.03 14.18
N SER A 83 5.26 -5.35 14.04
CA SER A 83 4.30 -6.17 14.79
C SER A 83 4.89 -6.60 16.15
N ASN A 84 4.01 -6.69 17.15
CA ASN A 84 4.30 -7.30 18.46
C ASN A 84 3.56 -8.64 18.64
N ASN A 85 3.03 -9.22 17.57
CA ASN A 85 2.28 -10.47 17.63
C ASN A 85 3.19 -11.62 18.08
N GLU A 86 2.75 -12.35 19.11
CA GLU A 86 3.52 -13.44 19.70
C GLU A 86 3.81 -14.57 18.70
N ILE A 87 2.88 -14.84 17.77
CA ILE A 87 3.06 -15.84 16.73
C ILE A 87 4.31 -15.51 15.91
N LEU A 88 4.46 -14.25 15.51
CA LEU A 88 5.59 -13.77 14.73
C LEU A 88 6.89 -13.63 15.53
N ASN A 89 6.84 -13.70 16.86
CA ASN A 89 8.00 -13.60 17.74
C ASN A 89 8.78 -14.93 17.86
N ASN A 90 8.29 -16.00 17.23
CA ASN A 90 8.97 -17.28 17.13
C ASN A 90 10.28 -17.17 16.32
N GLU A 91 11.37 -17.78 16.78
CA GLU A 91 12.70 -17.71 16.14
C GLU A 91 12.70 -18.16 14.67
N ILE A 92 12.02 -19.27 14.37
CA ILE A 92 11.93 -19.81 13.00
C ILE A 92 11.22 -18.82 12.06
N LEU A 93 10.23 -18.08 12.58
CA LEU A 93 9.52 -17.09 11.78
C LEU A 93 10.30 -15.78 11.65
N LYS A 94 11.06 -15.38 12.67
CA LYS A 94 11.91 -14.17 12.63
C LYS A 94 12.89 -14.18 11.47
N GLU A 95 13.48 -15.32 11.15
CA GLU A 95 14.39 -15.45 10.00
C GLU A 95 13.69 -15.27 8.65
N LYS A 96 12.39 -15.55 8.59
CA LYS A 96 11.55 -15.40 7.40
C LYS A 96 10.96 -14.01 7.26
N ILE A 97 11.00 -13.22 8.33
CA ILE A 97 10.40 -11.89 8.42
C ILE A 97 11.34 -10.83 7.84
N PHE A 98 10.82 -10.05 6.91
CA PHE A 98 11.41 -8.79 6.50
C PHE A 98 10.38 -7.67 6.60
N ASN A 99 10.84 -6.49 6.97
CA ASN A 99 9.97 -5.34 7.15
C ASN A 99 9.91 -4.54 5.86
N LEU A 100 8.72 -4.04 5.52
CA LEU A 100 8.51 -3.12 4.40
C LEU A 100 9.42 -1.89 4.50
N SER A 101 9.72 -1.43 5.72
CA SER A 101 10.64 -0.33 5.97
C SER A 101 12.10 -0.62 5.57
N LYS A 102 12.48 -1.90 5.42
CA LYS A 102 13.80 -2.31 4.90
C LYS A 102 13.82 -2.35 3.38
N ILE A 103 12.67 -2.34 2.72
CA ILE A 103 12.56 -2.26 1.27
C ILE A 103 12.83 -0.81 0.87
N LYS A 104 13.93 -0.58 0.16
CA LYS A 104 14.22 0.73 -0.42
C LYS A 104 13.37 0.89 -1.68
N PHE A 105 12.44 1.83 -1.67
CA PHE A 105 11.68 2.17 -2.86
C PHE A 105 12.48 3.13 -3.74
N SER A 106 12.58 2.82 -5.03
CA SER A 106 13.02 3.80 -6.01
C SER A 106 11.96 4.90 -6.11
N LEU A 107 12.39 6.15 -5.91
CA LEU A 107 11.50 7.29 -6.08
C LEU A 107 10.98 7.36 -7.52
N LYS A 108 11.82 7.06 -8.52
CA LYS A 108 11.43 6.97 -9.94
C LYS A 108 10.29 5.98 -10.17
N LYS A 109 10.37 4.76 -9.60
CA LYS A 109 9.27 3.78 -9.68
C LYS A 109 8.00 4.30 -9.01
N SER A 110 8.13 5.02 -7.89
CA SER A 110 6.98 5.64 -7.20
C SER A 110 6.33 6.75 -8.06
N ILE A 111 7.15 7.54 -8.74
CA ILE A 111 6.71 8.56 -9.71
C ILE A 111 5.97 7.89 -10.87
N ASP A 112 6.56 6.86 -11.48
CA ASP A 112 5.94 6.10 -12.56
C ASP A 112 4.59 5.53 -12.13
N PHE A 113 4.54 4.92 -10.96
CA PHE A 113 3.31 4.37 -10.43
C PHE A 113 2.22 5.44 -10.28
N LEU A 114 2.55 6.58 -9.67
CA LEU A 114 1.61 7.67 -9.46
C LEU A 114 1.15 8.29 -10.78
N LEU A 115 2.08 8.57 -11.69
CA LEU A 115 1.82 9.31 -12.93
C LEU A 115 1.27 8.45 -14.07
N ASN A 116 1.54 7.14 -14.08
CA ASN A 116 0.98 6.21 -15.06
C ASN A 116 -0.27 5.47 -14.56
N GLY A 117 -0.55 5.50 -13.25
CA GLY A 117 -1.68 4.79 -12.66
C GLY A 117 -3.04 5.36 -13.08
N LYS A 118 -3.95 4.50 -13.54
CA LYS A 118 -5.33 4.88 -13.95
C LYS A 118 -6.24 5.41 -12.82
N SER A 119 -5.75 5.52 -11.58
CA SER A 119 -6.58 5.93 -10.44
C SER A 119 -6.56 7.41 -10.12
N ILE A 120 -5.59 8.16 -10.65
CA ILE A 120 -5.43 9.56 -10.30
C ILE A 120 -6.08 10.41 -11.37
N ASP A 121 -7.16 11.08 -10.99
CA ASP A 121 -7.75 12.15 -11.80
C ASP A 121 -6.86 13.40 -11.68
N PHE A 122 -5.95 13.57 -12.64
CA PHE A 122 -5.02 14.71 -12.64
C PHE A 122 -5.72 16.07 -12.78
N GLN A 123 -6.95 16.12 -13.31
CA GLN A 123 -7.71 17.36 -13.37
C GLN A 123 -8.18 17.82 -11.98
N LYS A 124 -8.33 16.88 -11.03
CA LYS A 124 -8.72 17.12 -9.64
C LYS A 124 -7.55 16.98 -8.67
N THR A 125 -6.32 16.95 -9.16
CA THR A 125 -5.12 16.71 -8.37
C THR A 125 -4.16 17.89 -8.44
N LEU A 126 -3.67 18.36 -7.30
CA LEU A 126 -2.53 19.26 -7.25
C LEU A 126 -1.25 18.46 -6.96
N LEU A 127 -0.19 18.73 -7.70
CA LEU A 127 1.12 18.13 -7.49
C LEU A 127 2.11 19.21 -7.06
N PHE A 128 2.61 19.07 -5.83
CA PHE A 128 3.56 19.96 -5.20
C PHE A 128 4.91 19.28 -5.02
N ARG A 129 5.98 20.07 -5.13
CA ARG A 129 7.33 19.67 -4.70
C ARG A 129 7.98 20.76 -3.88
N ASP A 130 8.92 20.40 -3.01
CA ASP A 130 9.87 21.37 -2.44
C ASP A 130 11.23 21.29 -3.17
N LYS A 131 12.29 21.80 -2.54
CA LYS A 131 13.68 21.75 -3.06
C LYS A 131 14.49 20.55 -2.54
N SER A 132 13.85 19.60 -1.86
CA SER A 132 14.56 18.52 -1.17
C SER A 132 14.81 17.28 -2.02
N LEU A 133 14.20 17.21 -3.21
CA LEU A 133 14.52 16.22 -4.23
C LEU A 133 15.94 16.44 -4.74
N ASN A 134 16.69 15.35 -4.97
CA ASN A 134 17.94 15.44 -5.72
C ASN A 134 17.64 15.76 -7.20
N ASN A 135 18.67 16.21 -7.94
CA ASN A 135 18.51 16.62 -9.34
C ASN A 135 18.02 15.49 -10.24
N GLU A 136 18.51 14.26 -10.03
CA GLU A 136 18.17 13.11 -10.87
C GLU A 136 16.68 12.73 -10.75
N ASP A 137 16.14 12.70 -9.53
CA ASP A 137 14.73 12.43 -9.27
C ASP A 137 13.83 13.61 -9.68
N LEU A 138 14.33 14.84 -9.56
CA LEU A 138 13.63 16.04 -10.01
C LEU A 138 13.46 16.05 -11.53
N GLU A 139 14.55 15.84 -12.28
CA GLU A 139 14.52 15.76 -13.74
C GLU A 139 13.56 14.66 -14.21
N TYR A 140 13.60 13.51 -13.53
CA TYR A 140 12.70 12.41 -13.80
C TYR A 140 11.23 12.78 -13.56
N LEU A 141 10.92 13.40 -12.41
CA LEU A 141 9.58 13.87 -12.06
C LEU A 141 9.06 14.90 -13.07
N GLU A 142 9.87 15.88 -13.45
CA GLU A 142 9.48 16.94 -14.39
C GLU A 142 9.29 16.38 -15.81
N LYS A 143 10.15 15.45 -16.25
CA LYS A 143 9.97 14.74 -17.53
C LYS A 143 8.65 13.98 -17.55
N LYS A 144 8.38 13.16 -16.53
CA LYS A 144 7.13 12.38 -16.45
C LYS A 144 5.89 13.26 -16.29
N GLY A 145 6.01 14.36 -15.53
CA GLY A 145 4.95 15.36 -15.42
C GLY A 145 4.57 15.95 -16.76
N LYS A 146 5.55 16.35 -17.57
CA LYS A 146 5.34 16.85 -18.94
C LYS A 146 4.71 15.80 -19.85
N GLU A 147 5.21 14.57 -19.84
CA GLU A 147 4.65 13.45 -20.63
C GLU A 147 3.15 13.21 -20.31
N LYS A 148 2.72 13.52 -19.09
CA LYS A 148 1.33 13.35 -18.63
C LYS A 148 0.50 14.62 -18.59
N ASN A 149 1.03 15.75 -19.07
CA ASN A 149 0.42 17.07 -18.95
C ASN A 149 0.01 17.42 -17.50
N VAL A 150 0.82 17.03 -16.53
CA VAL A 150 0.62 17.33 -15.10
C VAL A 150 1.49 18.52 -14.71
N ASN A 151 0.85 19.59 -14.22
CA ASN A 151 1.56 20.75 -13.70
C ASN A 151 2.11 20.45 -12.29
N ILE A 152 3.43 20.61 -12.15
CA ILE A 152 4.16 20.41 -10.89
C ILE A 152 4.55 21.76 -10.33
N THR A 153 4.00 22.15 -9.18
CA THR A 153 4.29 23.45 -8.58
C THR A 153 5.38 23.33 -7.52
N LEU A 154 6.45 24.10 -7.69
CA LEU A 154 7.49 24.25 -6.67
C LEU A 154 6.99 25.12 -5.53
N ILE A 155 6.97 24.58 -4.32
CA ILE A 155 6.72 25.30 -3.07
C ILE A 155 8.05 25.74 -2.46
N ASN A 156 8.14 27.02 -2.13
CA ASN A 156 9.30 27.64 -1.50
C ASN A 156 8.84 28.77 -0.57
N GLU A 157 9.79 29.43 0.08
CA GLU A 157 9.53 30.50 1.04
C GLU A 157 8.68 31.66 0.48
N LYS A 158 8.77 31.93 -0.83
CA LYS A 158 8.04 33.04 -1.46
C LYS A 158 6.55 32.73 -1.65
N ASN A 159 6.20 31.46 -1.89
CA ASN A 159 4.83 31.08 -2.24
C ASN A 159 4.13 30.19 -1.21
N ILE A 160 4.83 29.68 -0.19
CA ILE A 160 4.27 28.80 0.83
C ILE A 160 3.11 29.44 1.62
N SER A 161 3.06 30.76 1.74
CA SER A 161 1.94 31.49 2.37
C SER A 161 0.65 31.44 1.54
N TYR A 162 0.77 31.27 0.23
CA TYR A 162 -0.35 31.30 -0.72
C TYR A 162 -0.86 29.91 -1.10
N ILE A 163 -0.23 28.82 -0.67
CA ILE A 163 -0.59 27.46 -1.12
C ILE A 163 -2.06 27.09 -0.88
N LYS A 164 -2.70 27.67 0.14
CA LYS A 164 -4.13 27.46 0.40
C LYS A 164 -5.03 27.93 -0.75
N THR A 165 -4.60 28.90 -1.57
CA THR A 165 -5.41 29.46 -2.65
C THR A 165 -5.52 28.52 -3.84
N PHE A 166 -4.57 27.61 -4.02
CA PHE A 166 -4.64 26.56 -5.04
C PHE A 166 -5.71 25.50 -4.70
N ILE A 167 -6.13 25.43 -3.44
CA ILE A 167 -7.07 24.43 -2.96
C ILE A 167 -8.50 24.94 -3.19
N THR A 168 -9.12 24.43 -4.25
CA THR A 168 -10.50 24.74 -4.63
C THR A 168 -11.44 23.56 -4.30
N PRO A 169 -12.77 23.74 -4.34
CA PRO A 169 -13.73 22.64 -4.11
C PRO A 169 -13.57 21.44 -5.06
N GLN A 170 -13.03 21.69 -6.25
CA GLN A 170 -12.83 20.69 -7.31
C GLN A 170 -11.62 19.79 -7.02
N ILE A 171 -10.63 20.29 -6.28
CA ILE A 171 -9.44 19.52 -5.90
C ILE A 171 -9.85 18.45 -4.88
N LYS A 172 -9.55 17.20 -5.21
CA LYS A 172 -9.80 16.03 -4.36
C LYS A 172 -8.53 15.39 -3.84
N THR A 173 -7.40 15.62 -4.52
CA THR A 173 -6.13 15.00 -4.17
C THR A 173 -5.00 16.01 -4.18
N ILE A 174 -4.10 15.93 -3.21
CA ILE A 174 -2.83 16.66 -3.21
C ILE A 174 -1.70 15.63 -3.10
N ILE A 175 -0.81 15.62 -4.09
CA ILE A 175 0.43 14.84 -4.08
C ILE A 175 1.57 15.79 -3.72
N LEU A 176 2.32 15.46 -2.66
CA LEU A 176 3.44 16.28 -2.19
C LEU A 176 4.74 15.48 -2.24
N PHE A 177 5.68 15.91 -3.08
CA PHE A 177 7.05 15.40 -3.13
C PHE A 177 7.96 16.28 -2.25
N SER A 178 8.19 15.86 -1.01
CA SER A 178 9.01 16.60 -0.05
C SER A 178 9.62 15.68 1.00
N PHE A 179 10.91 15.83 1.25
CA PHE A 179 11.69 15.10 2.25
C PHE A 179 12.04 15.92 3.49
N ARG A 180 11.72 17.21 3.52
CA ARG A 180 12.05 18.09 4.65
C ARG A 180 10.84 18.89 5.13
N ASP A 181 10.10 19.48 4.20
CA ASP A 181 9.14 20.55 4.53
C ASP A 181 7.68 20.10 4.61
N ASN A 182 7.41 18.79 4.55
CA ASN A 182 6.06 18.19 4.59
C ASN A 182 5.16 18.83 5.66
N ASN A 183 5.63 18.92 6.91
CA ASN A 183 4.83 19.43 8.02
C ASN A 183 4.47 20.91 7.87
N ILE A 184 5.39 21.73 7.38
CA ILE A 184 5.18 23.16 7.19
C ILE A 184 4.14 23.37 6.09
N ILE A 185 4.30 22.67 4.98
CA ILE A 185 3.39 22.71 3.84
C ILE A 185 1.99 22.25 4.27
N LEU A 186 1.90 21.13 4.99
CA LEU A 186 0.62 20.56 5.42
C LEU A 186 -0.10 21.43 6.44
N LYS A 187 0.63 22.06 7.37
CA LYS A 187 0.06 23.06 8.30
C LYS A 187 -0.55 24.24 7.54
N LYS A 188 0.12 24.73 6.50
CA LYS A 188 -0.40 25.84 5.68
C LYS A 188 -1.60 25.43 4.84
N ILE A 189 -1.61 24.21 4.28
CA ILE A 189 -2.74 23.61 3.58
C ILE A 189 -3.95 23.39 4.52
N SER A 190 -3.72 23.02 5.78
CA SER A 190 -4.78 22.76 6.76
C SER A 190 -5.67 23.97 7.06
N ASN A 191 -5.20 25.18 6.74
CA ASN A 191 -5.98 26.42 6.86
C ASN A 191 -6.98 26.62 5.71
N SER A 192 -7.03 25.73 4.71
CA SER A 192 -8.03 25.77 3.65
C SER A 192 -9.39 25.25 4.15
N PRO A 193 -10.51 25.89 3.78
CA PRO A 193 -11.84 25.40 4.14
C PRO A 193 -12.15 24.01 3.54
N PHE A 194 -11.44 23.59 2.49
CA PHE A 194 -11.66 22.31 1.82
C PHE A 194 -10.76 21.19 2.32
N PHE A 195 -9.87 21.44 3.29
CA PHE A 195 -8.85 20.49 3.75
C PHE A 195 -9.41 19.10 4.08
N LYS A 196 -10.56 19.02 4.76
CA LYS A 196 -11.17 17.75 5.19
C LYS A 196 -11.60 16.84 4.01
N ASN A 197 -11.78 17.42 2.82
CA ASN A 197 -12.27 16.72 1.63
C ASN A 197 -11.14 16.30 0.68
N ILE A 198 -9.88 16.46 1.10
CA ILE A 198 -8.70 16.19 0.28
C ILE A 198 -8.01 14.92 0.75
N GLN A 199 -7.70 14.06 -0.21
CA GLN A 199 -6.77 12.95 -0.03
C GLN A 199 -5.33 13.45 -0.22
N PHE A 200 -4.44 13.10 0.71
CA PHE A 200 -3.03 13.45 0.62
C PHE A 200 -2.19 12.23 0.27
N VAL A 201 -1.32 12.38 -0.73
CA VAL A 201 -0.26 11.43 -1.07
C VAL A 201 1.08 12.12 -0.78
N LEU A 202 1.82 11.64 0.22
CA LEU A 202 3.08 12.26 0.63
C LEU A 202 4.26 11.39 0.23
N ILE A 203 5.14 11.90 -0.63
CA ILE A 203 6.33 11.18 -1.09
C ILE A 203 7.57 11.84 -0.47
N GLY A 204 8.12 11.21 0.56
CA GLY A 204 9.38 11.58 1.19
C GLY A 204 9.44 11.27 2.70
N ASN A 205 10.30 11.98 3.44
CA ASN A 205 10.55 11.71 4.86
C ASN A 205 9.35 12.12 5.74
N THR A 206 8.83 11.14 6.49
CA THR A 206 7.73 11.31 7.45
C THR A 206 8.20 11.24 8.91
N ARG A 207 9.51 11.09 9.17
CA ARG A 207 10.05 10.94 10.54
C ARG A 207 10.17 12.28 11.26
N LYS A 208 9.20 12.59 12.13
CA LYS A 208 9.38 12.78 13.61
C LYS A 208 8.23 13.52 14.31
N ASP A 209 7.38 14.29 13.62
CA ASP A 209 6.43 15.21 14.31
C ASP A 209 4.95 15.03 13.92
N LEU A 210 4.52 13.84 13.53
CA LEU A 210 3.14 13.58 13.09
C LEU A 210 2.09 13.51 14.22
N LYS A 211 2.45 13.75 15.49
CA LYS A 211 1.51 13.70 16.62
C LYS A 211 0.41 14.77 16.57
N ILE A 212 0.55 15.82 15.75
CA ILE A 212 -0.30 17.02 15.82
C ILE A 212 -1.40 17.08 14.76
N ILE A 213 -1.39 16.19 13.75
CA ILE A 213 -2.46 16.17 12.76
C ILE A 213 -3.04 14.76 12.78
N LYS A 214 -4.37 14.61 12.86
CA LYS A 214 -5.05 13.33 12.62
C LYS A 214 -4.85 12.99 11.14
N LEU A 215 -3.89 12.15 10.83
CA LEU A 215 -3.38 12.03 9.47
C LEU A 215 -3.84 10.77 8.79
N LYS A 216 -4.79 10.98 7.86
CA LYS A 216 -4.92 10.20 6.63
C LYS A 216 -3.70 10.40 5.73
N TYR A 217 -2.48 10.21 6.24
CA TYR A 217 -1.27 10.27 5.42
C TYR A 217 -1.01 8.90 4.85
N VAL A 218 -1.27 8.77 3.56
CA VAL A 218 -1.19 7.50 2.88
C VAL A 218 -0.48 7.69 1.54
N ILE A 219 0.75 7.15 1.41
CA ILE A 219 1.22 6.74 0.08
C ILE A 219 0.37 5.53 -0.27
N THR A 220 -0.82 5.74 -0.83
CA THR A 220 -1.71 4.63 -1.18
C THR A 220 -1.03 3.81 -2.27
N LEU A 221 -0.25 2.77 -1.90
CA LEU A 221 0.05 1.71 -2.84
C LEU A 221 -1.25 0.94 -2.95
N LYS A 222 -1.76 0.77 -4.16
CA LYS A 222 -2.86 -0.14 -4.38
C LYS A 222 -2.33 -1.55 -4.16
N GLU A 223 -3.27 -2.43 -3.86
CA GLU A 223 -3.03 -3.87 -3.86
C GLU A 223 -2.28 -4.33 -5.14
N SER A 224 -2.61 -3.79 -6.32
CA SER A 224 -1.91 -4.13 -7.58
C SER A 224 -0.41 -3.88 -7.55
N ASP A 225 0.03 -2.85 -6.84
CA ASP A 225 1.41 -2.38 -6.90
C ASP A 225 2.21 -3.10 -5.85
N LEU A 226 1.60 -3.38 -4.69
CA LEU A 226 2.14 -4.32 -3.73
C LEU A 226 2.31 -5.72 -4.35
N MET A 227 1.36 -6.14 -5.20
CA MET A 227 1.46 -7.40 -5.94
C MET A 227 2.56 -7.38 -7.00
N GLU A 228 2.76 -6.26 -7.70
CA GLU A 228 3.84 -6.07 -8.68
C GLU A 228 5.21 -6.06 -7.99
N ILE A 229 5.32 -5.34 -6.87
CA ILE A 229 6.48 -5.37 -5.98
C ILE A 229 6.78 -6.81 -5.60
N VAL A 230 5.81 -7.59 -5.12
CA VAL A 230 6.06 -8.98 -4.67
C VAL A 230 6.41 -9.92 -5.83
N LYS A 231 5.92 -9.65 -7.05
CA LYS A 231 6.28 -10.42 -8.26
C LYS A 231 7.70 -10.15 -8.74
N ASP A 232 8.10 -8.89 -8.79
CA ASP A 232 9.47 -8.48 -9.19
C ASP A 232 10.54 -9.00 -8.21
N ILE A 233 10.10 -9.44 -7.03
CA ILE A 233 10.94 -9.93 -5.95
C ILE A 233 11.19 -11.47 -6.04
N GLU A 234 10.58 -12.21 -6.99
CA GLU A 234 10.91 -13.63 -7.22
C GLU A 234 12.37 -13.85 -7.67
N THR A 235 13.01 -12.84 -8.25
CA THR A 235 14.47 -12.77 -8.49
C THR A 235 15.16 -12.15 -7.27
N ASP A 236 15.84 -12.99 -6.48
CA ASP A 236 16.74 -12.63 -5.37
C ASP A 236 16.42 -11.34 -4.60
N PHE A 237 15.62 -11.51 -3.54
CA PHE A 237 15.26 -10.55 -2.48
C PHE A 237 16.40 -9.71 -1.85
N GLN A 238 17.65 -9.90 -2.26
CA GLN A 238 18.80 -9.12 -1.82
C GLN A 238 19.53 -8.38 -2.96
N TYR A 239 19.18 -8.56 -4.24
CA TYR A 239 20.07 -8.13 -5.33
C TYR A 239 19.54 -7.24 -6.46
N GLU A 240 18.27 -6.81 -6.49
CA GLU A 240 17.82 -5.84 -7.51
C GLU A 240 17.07 -4.60 -6.99
N PHE A 241 17.55 -4.02 -5.90
CA PHE A 241 17.41 -2.58 -5.65
C PHE A 241 18.78 -1.92 -5.60
N ASN A 242 19.50 -1.99 -6.73
CA ASN A 242 20.77 -1.32 -6.93
C ASN A 242 20.52 0.20 -7.06
N ILE A 243 20.76 0.96 -5.99
CA ILE A 243 20.94 2.41 -6.05
C ILE A 243 22.17 2.76 -5.18
N TYR A 244 23.24 3.11 -5.90
CA TYR A 244 24.61 3.48 -5.52
C TYR A 244 25.44 2.46 -4.72
N LYS A 245 26.49 1.92 -5.37
CA LYS A 245 27.72 1.53 -4.66
C LYS A 245 28.27 2.78 -3.94
N GLN A 246 28.72 2.62 -2.70
CA GLN A 246 29.59 3.60 -2.05
C GLN A 246 30.86 3.79 -2.87
#